data_AF-A0A947X7M2-F1
#
_entry.id   AF-A0A947X7M2-F1
#
_cell.length_a   1.000
_cell.length_b   1.000
_cell.length_c   1.000
_cell.angle_alpha   90.00
_cell.angle_beta   90.00
_cell.angle_gamma   90.00
#
_symmetry.space_group_name_H-M   'P 1'
#
loop_
_entity.id
_entity.type
_entity.pdbx_description
1 polymer ?
#
loop_
_entity_poly.entity_id
_entity_poly.type
_entity_poly.pdbx_seq_one_letter_code
_entity_poly.pdbx_strand_id
1 'polypeptide(L)'
;MKLDLSAAWDGAMTMIRANREVVTVLAGVFFFLPNLAFSLFLPDAGLAEASAAQSDWEAMAAVIQDFYAQYWWALLLLALIQMIGAIASLAVLGDGGRPTVGDALRRGLSLLPTLLGAQIVAALAIFAPIVLASGIGAATGSAGVIGLLTLISLPVMIYIMVKFSLSSPVVAVDQIRNPLAALAHSWRMTKGNSFRLFFFFLLLIVAFVVVSTVLNLIIGLVLALLGEALQLIGLAIAGALINAIFSVVAYAVLASVHQRLAGHASVSVPVAGKED
;
A
#
# COMPACT_ATOMS: atom_id res chain seq x y z
N MET A 1 -11.71 -15.91 16.46
CA MET A 1 -10.33 -16.16 16.93
C MET A 1 -9.46 -14.93 16.70
N LYS A 2 -8.38 -14.79 17.46
CA LYS A 2 -7.41 -13.69 17.34
C LYS A 2 -6.40 -14.01 16.23
N LEU A 3 -6.00 -13.01 15.45
CA LEU A 3 -4.96 -13.17 14.42
C LEU A 3 -3.63 -13.62 15.07
N ASP A 4 -3.07 -14.69 14.52
CA ASP A 4 -1.70 -15.15 14.78
C ASP A 4 -0.75 -14.52 13.76
N LEU A 5 0.15 -13.68 14.25
CA LEU A 5 1.06 -12.88 13.44
C LEU A 5 2.19 -13.71 12.83
N SER A 6 2.73 -14.65 13.61
CA SER A 6 3.80 -15.54 13.14
C SER A 6 3.27 -16.45 12.04
N ALA A 7 2.09 -17.01 12.25
CA ALA A 7 1.43 -17.80 11.22
C ALA A 7 1.17 -16.95 9.96
N ALA A 8 0.67 -15.72 10.09
CA ALA A 8 0.45 -14.81 8.96
C ALA A 8 1.73 -14.56 8.15
N TRP A 9 2.85 -14.34 8.83
CA TRP A 9 4.16 -14.18 8.20
C TRP A 9 4.66 -15.47 7.51
N ASP A 10 4.62 -16.60 8.20
CA ASP A 10 5.06 -17.90 7.66
C ASP A 10 4.24 -18.30 6.43
N GLY A 11 2.93 -18.02 6.47
CA GLY A 11 2.03 -18.22 5.34
C GLY A 11 2.43 -17.36 4.14
N ALA A 12 2.69 -16.06 4.35
CA ALA A 12 3.15 -15.16 3.30
C ALA A 12 4.45 -15.66 2.64
N MET A 13 5.43 -16.06 3.45
CA MET A 13 6.72 -16.56 2.96
C MET A 13 6.57 -17.88 2.21
N THR A 14 5.64 -18.73 2.63
CA THR A 14 5.30 -19.97 1.92
C THR A 14 4.68 -19.66 0.56
N MET A 15 3.74 -18.70 0.49
CA MET A 15 3.09 -18.29 -0.75
C MET A 15 4.10 -17.72 -1.77
N ILE A 16 5.05 -16.91 -1.31
CA ILE A 16 6.13 -16.37 -2.15
C ILE A 16 7.00 -17.50 -2.69
N ARG A 17 7.46 -18.43 -1.83
CA ARG A 17 8.30 -19.55 -2.24
C ARG A 17 7.62 -20.47 -3.25
N ALA A 18 6.33 -20.74 -3.04
CA ALA A 18 5.53 -21.58 -3.93
C ALA A 18 5.33 -20.97 -5.33
N ASN A 19 5.34 -19.64 -5.44
CA ASN A 19 5.08 -18.91 -6.68
C ASN A 19 6.29 -18.07 -7.17
N ARG A 20 7.51 -18.41 -6.74
CA ARG A 20 8.70 -17.57 -6.92
C ARG A 20 8.90 -17.04 -8.35
N GLU A 21 8.68 -17.89 -9.36
CA GLU A 21 8.92 -17.53 -10.76
C GLU A 21 7.94 -16.46 -11.24
N VAL A 22 6.64 -16.68 -11.01
CA VAL A 22 5.59 -15.72 -11.38
C VAL A 22 5.72 -14.43 -10.56
N VAL A 23 5.98 -14.56 -9.26
CA VAL A 23 6.14 -13.41 -8.36
C VAL A 23 7.35 -12.55 -8.76
N THR A 24 8.48 -13.14 -9.14
CA THR A 24 9.65 -12.39 -9.62
C THR A 24 9.34 -11.65 -10.93
N VAL A 25 8.60 -12.26 -11.85
CA VAL A 25 8.16 -11.58 -13.09
C VAL A 25 7.24 -10.41 -12.77
N LEU A 26 6.24 -10.61 -11.91
CA LEU A 26 5.34 -9.53 -11.48
C LEU A 26 6.11 -8.40 -10.77
N ALA A 27 7.08 -8.75 -9.93
CA ALA A 27 7.93 -7.79 -9.24
C ALA A 27 8.73 -6.94 -10.21
N GLY A 28 9.35 -7.56 -11.20
CA GLY A 28 10.09 -6.89 -12.26
C GLY A 28 9.20 -5.93 -13.05
N VAL A 29 8.07 -6.43 -13.57
CA VAL A 29 7.24 -5.71 -14.55
C VAL A 29 6.38 -4.62 -13.91
N PHE A 30 5.77 -4.86 -12.74
CA PHE A 30 4.77 -3.95 -12.18
C PHE A 30 5.27 -3.06 -11.05
N PHE A 31 6.39 -3.41 -10.40
CA PHE A 31 6.93 -2.64 -9.28
C PHE A 31 8.31 -2.08 -9.59
N PHE A 32 9.26 -2.92 -10.00
CA PHE A 32 10.64 -2.50 -10.27
C PHE A 32 10.76 -1.56 -11.47
N LEU A 33 10.38 -2.01 -12.67
CA LEU A 33 10.56 -1.21 -13.90
C LEU A 33 9.80 0.12 -13.86
N PRO A 34 8.53 0.18 -13.45
CA PRO A 34 7.79 1.44 -13.40
C PRO A 34 8.38 2.41 -12.37
N ASN A 35 8.78 1.90 -11.20
CA ASN A 35 9.38 2.75 -10.16
C ASN A 35 10.79 3.22 -10.55
N LEU A 36 11.58 2.38 -11.23
CA LEU A 36 12.87 2.78 -11.77
C LEU A 36 12.72 3.85 -12.84
N ALA A 37 11.81 3.65 -13.80
CA ALA A 37 11.51 4.65 -14.82
C ALA A 37 11.07 5.97 -14.17
N PHE A 38 10.17 5.91 -13.19
CA PHE A 38 9.74 7.09 -12.46
C PHE A 38 10.93 7.79 -11.77
N SER A 39 11.80 7.05 -11.08
CA SER A 39 12.96 7.59 -10.39
C SER A 39 14.04 8.17 -11.32
N LEU A 40 14.16 7.69 -12.56
CA LEU A 40 15.16 8.16 -13.53
C LEU A 40 14.64 9.31 -14.41
N PHE A 41 13.35 9.33 -14.71
CA PHE A 41 12.77 10.27 -15.66
C PHE A 41 12.02 11.43 -15.03
N LEU A 42 11.58 11.33 -13.76
CA LEU A 42 10.98 12.45 -13.07
C LEU A 42 12.04 13.23 -12.28
N PRO A 43 12.05 14.57 -12.39
CA PRO A 43 12.97 15.40 -11.61
C PRO A 43 12.67 15.27 -10.10
N ASP A 44 13.71 14.99 -9.32
CA ASP A 44 13.64 14.99 -7.85
C ASP A 44 13.79 16.41 -7.27
N ALA A 45 14.12 17.40 -8.12
CA ALA A 45 14.49 18.76 -7.72
C ALA A 45 13.41 19.47 -6.89
N GLY A 46 12.14 19.37 -7.27
CA GLY A 46 11.06 20.01 -6.51
C GLY A 46 10.88 19.41 -5.10
N LEU A 47 11.00 18.09 -4.94
CA LEU A 47 10.86 17.45 -3.64
C LEU A 47 12.10 17.64 -2.75
N ALA A 48 13.29 17.68 -3.35
CA ALA A 48 14.52 18.03 -2.66
C ALA A 48 14.51 19.49 -2.17
N GLU A 49 14.04 20.43 -2.99
CA GLU A 49 13.87 21.84 -2.63
C GLU A 49 12.83 22.02 -1.50
N ALA A 50 11.70 21.30 -1.58
CA ALA A 50 10.70 21.27 -0.51
C ALA A 50 11.29 20.79 0.83
N SER A 51 12.18 19.79 0.81
CA SER A 51 12.84 19.29 2.02
C SER A 51 13.88 20.24 2.61
N ALA A 52 14.44 21.14 1.80
CA ALA A 52 15.38 22.18 2.22
C ALA A 52 14.68 23.41 2.82
N ALA A 53 13.42 23.66 2.44
CA ALA A 53 12.60 24.80 2.90
C ALA A 53 12.07 24.66 4.34
N GLN A 54 12.82 24.03 5.25
CA GLN A 54 12.41 23.48 6.57
C GLN A 54 11.53 24.37 7.48
N SER A 55 11.44 25.69 7.24
CA SER A 55 10.65 26.63 8.04
C SER A 55 9.53 27.37 7.31
N ASP A 56 9.43 27.26 5.98
CA ASP A 56 8.39 27.94 5.19
C ASP A 56 7.40 26.92 4.61
N TRP A 57 6.33 26.67 5.38
CA TRP A 57 5.30 25.71 5.00
C TRP A 57 4.59 26.11 3.71
N GLU A 58 4.42 27.42 3.45
CA GLU A 58 3.73 27.94 2.28
C GLU A 58 4.58 27.75 1.02
N ALA A 59 5.87 28.06 1.09
CA ALA A 59 6.81 27.80 0.00
C ALA A 59 6.91 26.29 -0.28
N MET A 60 7.01 25.46 0.76
CA MET A 60 7.03 24.01 0.62
C MET A 60 5.74 23.48 -0.04
N ALA A 61 4.57 23.99 0.37
CA ALA A 61 3.29 23.60 -0.21
C ALA A 61 3.16 23.99 -1.68
N ALA A 62 3.64 25.18 -2.06
CA ALA A 62 3.62 25.64 -3.44
C ALA A 62 4.48 24.76 -4.36
N VAL A 63 5.69 24.40 -3.92
CA VAL A 63 6.59 23.51 -4.68
C VAL A 63 5.97 22.12 -4.85
N ILE A 64 5.40 21.57 -3.78
CA ILE A 64 4.70 20.27 -3.83
C ILE A 64 3.49 20.35 -4.79
N GLN A 65 2.70 21.42 -4.72
CA GLN A 65 1.53 21.60 -5.56
C GLN A 65 1.92 21.70 -7.04
N ASP A 66 2.97 22.45 -7.37
CA ASP A 66 3.44 22.60 -8.74
C ASP A 66 3.95 21.27 -9.31
N PHE A 67 4.71 20.50 -8.52
CA PHE A 67 5.13 19.15 -8.88
C PHE A 67 3.92 18.25 -9.19
N TYR A 68 2.91 18.21 -8.31
CA TYR A 68 1.71 17.42 -8.57
C TYR A 68 0.93 17.92 -9.80
N ALA A 69 0.81 19.24 -9.99
CA ALA A 69 0.12 19.81 -11.14
C ALA A 69 0.80 19.47 -12.47
N GLN A 70 2.13 19.38 -12.48
CA GLN A 70 2.91 19.03 -13.65
C GLN A 70 2.93 17.51 -13.93
N TYR A 71 3.03 16.69 -12.88
CA TYR A 71 3.29 15.24 -13.00
C TYR A 71 2.12 14.33 -12.57
N TRP A 72 0.91 14.86 -12.32
CA TRP A 72 -0.24 14.05 -11.92
C TRP A 72 -0.52 12.87 -12.86
N TRP A 73 -0.31 13.04 -14.17
CA TRP A 73 -0.55 12.02 -15.18
C TRP A 73 0.46 10.87 -15.06
N ALA A 74 1.73 11.18 -14.79
CA ALA A 74 2.78 10.18 -14.60
C ALA A 74 2.56 9.41 -13.29
N LEU A 75 2.18 10.12 -12.23
CA LEU A 75 1.78 9.52 -10.95
C LEU A 75 0.55 8.62 -11.11
N LEU A 76 -0.45 9.06 -11.88
CA LEU A 76 -1.64 8.26 -12.17
C LEU A 76 -1.28 6.99 -12.95
N LEU A 77 -0.47 7.10 -14.01
CA LEU A 77 -0.01 5.94 -14.78
C LEU A 77 0.76 4.96 -13.89
N LEU A 78 1.69 5.45 -13.07
CA LEU A 78 2.43 4.63 -12.11
C LEU A 78 1.47 3.93 -11.13
N ALA A 79 0.49 4.65 -10.59
CA ALA A 79 -0.51 4.09 -9.69
C ALA A 79 -1.35 3.00 -10.37
N LEU A 80 -1.80 3.21 -11.61
CA LEU A 80 -2.58 2.22 -12.36
C LEU A 80 -1.77 0.96 -12.64
N ILE A 81 -0.50 1.10 -13.04
CA ILE A 81 0.41 -0.04 -13.26
C ILE A 81 0.59 -0.83 -11.95
N GLN A 82 0.84 -0.13 -10.84
CA GLN A 82 0.98 -0.78 -9.54
C GLN A 82 -0.32 -1.43 -9.06
N MET A 83 -1.49 -0.85 -9.34
CA MET A 83 -2.78 -1.46 -9.02
C MET A 83 -3.01 -2.77 -9.80
N ILE A 84 -2.62 -2.81 -11.08
CA ILE A 84 -2.65 -4.05 -11.87
C ILE A 84 -1.71 -5.08 -11.24
N GLY A 85 -0.48 -4.68 -10.88
CA GLY A 85 0.48 -5.51 -10.17
C GLY A 85 -0.03 -6.05 -8.84
N ALA A 86 -0.73 -5.22 -8.07
CA ALA A 86 -1.33 -5.59 -6.80
C ALA A 86 -2.37 -6.70 -6.98
N ILE A 87 -3.31 -6.51 -7.92
CA ILE A 87 -4.34 -7.51 -8.21
C ILE A 87 -3.72 -8.80 -8.73
N ALA A 88 -2.75 -8.70 -9.66
CA ALA A 88 -2.04 -9.84 -10.22
C ALA A 88 -1.31 -10.64 -9.12
N SER A 89 -0.59 -9.94 -8.23
CA SER A 89 0.13 -10.56 -7.11
C SER A 89 -0.82 -11.24 -6.15
N LEU A 90 -1.90 -10.56 -5.75
CA LEU A 90 -2.91 -11.12 -4.85
C LEU A 90 -3.68 -12.29 -5.48
N ALA A 91 -3.92 -12.27 -6.79
CA ALA A 91 -4.53 -13.39 -7.50
C ALA A 91 -3.62 -14.62 -7.53
N VAL A 92 -2.33 -14.45 -7.84
CA VAL A 92 -1.34 -15.54 -7.87
C VAL A 92 -1.10 -16.12 -6.46
N LEU A 93 -1.04 -15.25 -5.45
CA LEU A 93 -0.79 -15.65 -4.08
C LEU A 93 -2.06 -16.25 -3.43
N GLY A 94 -3.24 -15.71 -3.77
CA GLY A 94 -4.52 -16.07 -3.18
C GLY A 94 -5.21 -17.30 -3.80
N ASP A 95 -5.06 -17.55 -5.11
CA ASP A 95 -5.68 -18.68 -5.79
C ASP A 95 -4.74 -19.90 -5.81
N GLY A 96 -5.22 -21.04 -5.29
CA GLY A 96 -4.51 -22.33 -5.40
C GLY A 96 -4.39 -22.87 -6.84
N GLY A 97 -4.99 -22.19 -7.82
CA GLY A 97 -5.05 -22.60 -9.23
C GLY A 97 -3.80 -22.31 -10.07
N ARG A 98 -2.73 -21.76 -9.49
CA ARG A 98 -1.46 -21.42 -10.18
C ARG A 98 -1.69 -20.63 -11.49
N PRO A 99 -2.35 -19.45 -11.43
CA PRO A 99 -2.70 -18.70 -12.62
C PRO A 99 -1.47 -18.25 -13.42
N THR A 100 -1.60 -18.20 -14.74
CA THR A 100 -0.52 -17.67 -15.60
C THR A 100 -0.41 -16.15 -15.47
N VAL A 101 0.70 -15.57 -15.92
CA VAL A 101 0.86 -14.09 -15.96
C VAL A 101 -0.23 -13.44 -16.81
N GLY A 102 -0.68 -14.10 -17.89
CA GLY A 102 -1.77 -13.61 -18.75
C GLY A 102 -3.12 -13.58 -18.03
N ASP A 103 -3.43 -14.61 -17.24
CA ASP A 103 -4.64 -14.65 -16.42
C ASP A 103 -4.62 -13.59 -15.33
N ALA A 104 -3.46 -13.41 -14.69
CA ALA A 104 -3.24 -12.39 -13.67
C ALA A 104 -3.41 -10.97 -14.25
N LEU A 105 -2.88 -10.71 -15.46
CA LEU A 105 -3.04 -9.44 -16.15
C LEU A 105 -4.50 -9.19 -16.55
N ARG A 106 -5.18 -10.19 -17.11
CA ARG A 106 -6.60 -10.08 -17.48
C ARG A 106 -7.47 -9.78 -16.26
N ARG A 107 -7.21 -10.46 -15.14
CA ARG A 107 -7.90 -10.18 -13.88
C ARG A 107 -7.59 -8.77 -13.38
N GLY A 108 -6.31 -8.38 -13.39
CA GLY A 108 -5.84 -7.03 -13.04
C GLY A 108 -6.59 -5.94 -13.79
N LEU A 109 -6.64 -6.02 -15.11
CA LEU A 109 -7.37 -5.07 -15.95
C LEU A 109 -8.88 -5.08 -15.68
N SER A 110 -9.47 -6.26 -15.45
CA SER A 110 -10.91 -6.39 -15.23
C SER A 110 -11.39 -5.83 -13.88
N LEU A 111 -10.53 -5.86 -12.85
CA LEU A 111 -10.83 -5.41 -11.50
C LEU A 111 -10.23 -4.03 -11.19
N LEU A 112 -9.42 -3.48 -12.10
CA LEU A 112 -8.81 -2.16 -11.97
C LEU A 112 -9.84 -1.05 -11.69
N PRO A 113 -11.00 -0.95 -12.39
CA PRO A 113 -11.98 0.10 -12.09
C PRO A 113 -12.53 -0.01 -10.66
N THR A 114 -12.74 -1.23 -10.18
CA THR A 114 -13.20 -1.49 -8.82
C THR A 114 -12.15 -1.11 -7.79
N LEU A 115 -10.89 -1.54 -7.99
CA LEU A 115 -9.82 -1.22 -7.06
C LEU A 115 -9.55 0.28 -7.04
N LEU A 116 -9.54 0.94 -8.20
CA LEU A 116 -9.41 2.40 -8.31
C LEU A 116 -10.54 3.10 -7.55
N GLY A 117 -11.80 2.71 -7.78
CA GLY A 117 -12.95 3.26 -7.06
C GLY A 117 -12.85 3.04 -5.55
N ALA A 118 -12.42 1.86 -5.11
CA ALA A 118 -12.23 1.56 -3.69
C ALA A 118 -11.10 2.41 -3.08
N GLN A 119 -9.99 2.61 -3.80
CA GLN A 119 -8.87 3.44 -3.36
C GLN A 119 -9.27 4.92 -3.27
N ILE A 120 -10.06 5.45 -4.22
CA ILE A 120 -10.57 6.82 -4.17
C ILE A 120 -11.47 7.01 -2.95
N VAL A 121 -12.44 6.12 -2.73
CA VAL A 121 -13.34 6.22 -1.57
C VAL A 121 -12.57 6.03 -0.27
N ALA A 122 -11.61 5.12 -0.21
CA ALA A 122 -10.74 4.92 0.95
C ALA A 122 -9.92 6.18 1.23
N ALA A 123 -9.30 6.79 0.22
CA ALA A 123 -8.54 8.03 0.37
C ALA A 123 -9.42 9.16 0.91
N LEU A 124 -10.62 9.37 0.33
CA LEU A 124 -11.57 10.37 0.82
C LEU A 124 -11.95 10.12 2.28
N ALA A 125 -12.25 8.87 2.65
CA ALA A 125 -12.58 8.51 4.02
C ALA A 125 -11.41 8.69 4.99
N ILE A 126 -10.18 8.40 4.56
CA ILE A 126 -8.96 8.58 5.36
C ILE A 126 -8.69 10.07 5.56
N PHE A 127 -8.84 10.93 4.56
CA PHE A 127 -8.55 12.37 4.70
C PHE A 127 -9.71 13.19 5.27
N ALA A 128 -10.94 12.67 5.23
CA ALA A 128 -12.12 13.37 5.76
C ALA A 128 -11.96 13.90 7.20
N PRO A 129 -11.40 13.16 8.18
CA PRO A 129 -11.19 13.68 9.53
C PRO A 129 -10.35 14.97 9.56
N ILE A 130 -9.24 15.01 8.82
CA ILE A 130 -8.38 16.21 8.73
C ILE A 130 -9.14 17.35 8.09
N VAL A 131 -9.79 17.12 6.93
CA VAL A 131 -10.50 18.18 6.20
C VAL A 131 -11.62 18.78 7.07
N LEU A 132 -12.36 17.93 7.77
CA LEU A 132 -13.41 18.36 8.70
C LEU A 132 -12.82 19.10 9.91
N ALA A 133 -11.73 18.59 10.49
CA ALA A 133 -11.02 19.23 11.60
C ALA A 133 -10.53 20.63 11.22
N SER A 134 -9.92 20.78 10.04
CA SER A 134 -9.46 22.07 9.52
C SER A 134 -10.62 23.03 9.27
N GLY A 135 -11.71 22.57 8.64
CA GLY A 135 -12.89 23.39 8.37
C GLY A 135 -13.60 23.88 9.64
N ILE A 136 -13.79 22.99 10.62
CA ILE A 136 -14.35 23.34 11.94
C ILE A 136 -13.41 24.31 12.67
N GLY A 137 -12.12 24.01 12.70
CA GLY A 137 -11.13 24.84 13.38
C GLY A 137 -11.05 26.25 12.79
N ALA A 138 -11.06 26.38 11.47
CA ALA A 138 -11.11 27.67 10.79
C ALA A 138 -12.36 28.48 11.17
N ALA A 139 -13.52 27.84 11.27
CA ALA A 139 -14.77 28.49 11.68
C ALA A 139 -14.74 29.02 13.13
N THR A 140 -13.90 28.44 14.00
CA THR A 140 -13.72 28.93 15.38
C THR A 140 -12.72 30.07 15.53
N GLY A 141 -11.87 30.33 14.52
CA GLY A 141 -10.79 31.33 14.58
C GLY A 141 -9.69 31.01 15.61
N SER A 142 -9.69 29.83 16.23
CA SER A 142 -8.75 29.46 17.29
C SER A 142 -7.70 28.47 16.80
N ALA A 143 -6.43 28.90 16.79
CA ALA A 143 -5.29 28.04 16.49
C ALA A 143 -5.20 26.82 17.44
N GLY A 144 -5.61 26.97 18.70
CA GLY A 144 -5.64 25.88 19.66
C GLY A 144 -6.66 24.80 19.32
N VAL A 145 -7.84 25.18 18.81
CA VAL A 145 -8.87 24.23 18.36
C VAL A 145 -8.42 23.50 17.09
N ILE A 146 -7.80 24.21 16.14
CA ILE A 146 -7.24 23.61 14.93
C ILE A 146 -6.19 22.55 15.29
N GLY A 147 -5.26 22.89 16.19
CA GLY A 147 -4.22 21.97 16.64
C GLY A 147 -4.80 20.71 17.30
N LEU A 148 -5.78 20.86 18.20
CA LEU A 148 -6.40 19.73 18.89
C LEU A 148 -7.19 18.82 17.94
N LEU A 149 -8.00 19.38 17.04
CA LEU A 149 -8.79 18.58 16.09
C LEU A 149 -7.89 17.84 15.09
N THR A 150 -6.79 18.47 14.67
CA THR A 150 -5.78 17.81 13.82
C THR A 150 -5.12 16.64 14.55
N LEU A 151 -4.77 16.82 15.82
CA LEU A 151 -4.19 15.76 16.64
C LEU A 151 -5.15 14.56 16.81
N ILE A 152 -6.44 14.82 17.03
CA ILE A 152 -7.48 13.78 17.16
C ILE A 152 -7.77 13.08 15.83
N SER A 153 -7.56 13.76 14.70
CA SER A 153 -7.76 13.16 13.37
C SER A 153 -6.82 11.98 13.13
N LEU A 154 -5.58 12.06 13.60
CA LEU A 154 -4.56 11.03 13.38
C LEU A 154 -4.98 9.61 13.81
N PRO A 155 -5.42 9.35 15.05
CA PRO A 155 -5.88 8.01 15.44
C PRO A 155 -7.12 7.54 14.66
N VAL A 156 -8.00 8.45 14.25
CA VAL A 156 -9.16 8.12 13.40
C VAL A 156 -8.70 7.68 12.02
N MET A 157 -7.75 8.38 11.41
CA MET A 157 -7.14 7.99 10.13
C MET A 157 -6.51 6.61 10.21
N ILE A 158 -5.68 6.37 11.23
CA ILE A 158 -5.03 5.08 11.45
C ILE A 158 -6.07 3.97 11.58
N TYR A 159 -7.15 4.21 12.31
CA TYR A 159 -8.23 3.24 12.44
C TYR A 159 -8.88 2.92 11.08
N ILE A 160 -9.19 3.92 10.26
CA ILE A 160 -9.77 3.74 8.92
C ILE A 160 -8.79 2.99 8.00
N MET A 161 -7.50 3.33 8.01
CA MET A 161 -6.46 2.63 7.25
C MET A 161 -6.42 1.14 7.61
N VAL A 162 -6.43 0.82 8.90
CA VAL A 162 -6.50 -0.58 9.37
C VAL A 162 -7.76 -1.26 8.87
N LYS A 163 -8.91 -0.58 8.88
CA LYS A 163 -10.17 -1.16 8.40
C LYS A 163 -10.22 -1.42 6.91
N PHE A 164 -9.53 -0.62 6.12
CA PHE A 164 -9.46 -0.78 4.67
C PHE A 164 -8.22 -1.54 4.20
N SER A 165 -7.34 -1.97 5.11
CA SER A 165 -6.11 -2.71 4.77
C SER A 165 -6.35 -3.97 3.92
N LEU A 166 -7.51 -4.62 4.04
CA LEU A 166 -7.86 -5.82 3.28
C LEU A 166 -8.71 -5.54 2.04
N SER A 167 -8.93 -4.27 1.67
CA SER A 167 -9.71 -3.92 0.48
C SER A 167 -9.12 -4.54 -0.80
N SER A 168 -7.81 -4.53 -0.95
CA SER A 168 -7.11 -5.07 -2.12
C SER A 168 -7.27 -6.60 -2.24
N PRO A 169 -6.99 -7.40 -1.18
CA PRO A 169 -7.32 -8.83 -1.18
C PRO A 169 -8.79 -9.13 -1.45
N VAL A 170 -9.71 -8.35 -0.86
CA VAL A 170 -11.15 -8.55 -1.08
C VAL A 170 -11.54 -8.33 -2.54
N VAL A 171 -10.97 -7.32 -3.21
CA VAL A 171 -11.21 -7.12 -4.64
C VAL A 171 -10.56 -8.25 -5.45
N ALA A 172 -9.29 -8.58 -5.19
CA ALA A 172 -8.50 -9.46 -6.05
C ALA A 172 -8.77 -10.98 -5.87
N VAL A 173 -9.04 -11.40 -4.64
CA VAL A 173 -9.25 -12.80 -4.23
C VAL A 173 -10.75 -13.11 -4.17
N ASP A 174 -11.54 -12.31 -3.44
CA ASP A 174 -12.99 -12.54 -3.34
C ASP A 174 -13.76 -12.06 -4.60
N GLN A 175 -13.07 -11.40 -5.53
CA GLN A 175 -13.62 -10.85 -6.77
C GLN A 175 -14.84 -9.93 -6.58
N ILE A 176 -14.92 -9.22 -5.46
CA ILE A 176 -15.98 -8.24 -5.24
C ILE A 176 -15.78 -7.05 -6.19
N ARG A 177 -16.68 -6.90 -7.16
CA ARG A 177 -16.61 -5.87 -8.21
C ARG A 177 -17.20 -4.50 -7.84
N ASN A 178 -17.88 -4.40 -6.70
CA ASN A 178 -18.40 -3.12 -6.21
C ASN A 178 -17.41 -2.51 -5.19
N PRO A 179 -16.92 -1.27 -5.40
CA PRO A 179 -15.88 -0.68 -4.55
C PRO A 179 -16.35 -0.46 -3.11
N LEU A 180 -17.59 0.01 -2.92
CA LEU A 180 -18.16 0.23 -1.58
C LEU A 180 -18.40 -1.09 -0.86
N ALA A 181 -18.86 -2.12 -1.59
CA ALA A 181 -19.04 -3.46 -1.03
C ALA A 181 -17.70 -4.06 -0.59
N ALA A 182 -16.63 -3.86 -1.37
CA ALA A 182 -15.28 -4.33 -1.02
C ALA A 182 -14.74 -3.66 0.26
N LEU A 183 -14.89 -2.33 0.39
CA LEU A 183 -14.50 -1.60 1.59
C LEU A 183 -15.32 -2.03 2.82
N ALA A 184 -16.64 -2.18 2.66
CA ALA A 184 -17.51 -2.66 3.73
C ALA A 184 -17.15 -4.09 4.15
N HIS A 185 -16.77 -4.95 3.21
CA HIS A 185 -16.33 -6.30 3.51
C HIS A 185 -14.99 -6.30 4.27
N SER A 186 -14.00 -5.53 3.80
CA SER A 186 -12.73 -5.33 4.52
C SER A 186 -12.96 -4.84 5.96
N TRP A 187 -13.88 -3.90 6.16
CA TRP A 187 -14.22 -3.39 7.49
C TRP A 187 -14.77 -4.47 8.42
N ARG A 188 -15.63 -5.37 7.89
CA ARG A 188 -16.16 -6.51 8.65
C ARG A 188 -15.07 -7.53 8.97
N MET A 189 -14.21 -7.88 8.01
CA MET A 189 -13.13 -8.86 8.20
C MET A 189 -12.10 -8.42 9.25
N THR A 190 -11.79 -7.13 9.30
CA THR A 190 -10.82 -6.57 10.25
C THR A 190 -11.41 -6.32 11.64
N LYS A 191 -12.73 -6.50 11.83
CA LYS A 191 -13.39 -6.35 13.14
C LYS A 191 -12.90 -7.41 14.12
N GLY A 192 -12.61 -6.99 15.36
CA GLY A 192 -12.05 -7.86 16.40
C GLY A 192 -10.54 -8.07 16.32
N ASN A 193 -9.87 -7.69 15.22
CA ASN A 193 -8.43 -7.85 15.04
C ASN A 193 -7.68 -6.55 14.71
N SER A 194 -8.36 -5.39 14.69
CA SER A 194 -7.79 -4.09 14.31
C SER A 194 -6.47 -3.74 15.03
N PHE A 195 -6.39 -3.91 16.35
CA PHE A 195 -5.16 -3.61 17.09
C PHE A 195 -4.00 -4.52 16.68
N ARG A 196 -4.26 -5.82 16.47
CA ARG A 196 -3.24 -6.78 16.03
C ARG A 196 -2.75 -6.48 14.62
N LEU A 197 -3.67 -6.14 13.72
CA LEU A 197 -3.35 -5.71 12.36
C LEU A 197 -2.51 -4.44 12.36
N PHE A 198 -2.89 -3.45 13.19
CA PHE A 198 -2.13 -2.21 13.33
C PHE A 198 -0.68 -2.48 13.74
N PHE A 199 -0.43 -3.20 14.84
CA PHE A 199 0.93 -3.48 15.29
C PHE A 199 1.71 -4.37 14.33
N PHE A 200 1.05 -5.30 13.65
CA PHE A 200 1.69 -6.16 12.66
C PHE A 200 2.16 -5.35 11.45
N PHE A 201 1.30 -4.53 10.86
CA PHE A 201 1.68 -3.67 9.75
C PHE A 201 2.67 -2.59 10.17
N LEU A 202 2.52 -2.02 11.37
CA LEU A 202 3.47 -1.07 11.92
C LEU A 202 4.87 -1.69 12.04
N LEU A 203 4.98 -2.89 12.60
CA LEU A 203 6.26 -3.60 12.75
C LEU A 203 6.90 -3.88 11.38
N LEU A 204 6.10 -4.30 10.39
CA LEU A 204 6.59 -4.55 9.03
C LEU A 204 7.07 -3.27 8.35
N ILE A 205 6.33 -2.16 8.49
CA ILE A 205 6.72 -0.85 7.95
C ILE A 205 8.01 -0.37 8.62
N VAL A 206 8.11 -0.48 9.95
CA VAL A 206 9.33 -0.09 10.69
C VAL A 206 10.52 -0.94 10.24
N ALA A 207 10.36 -2.26 10.16
CA ALA A 207 11.42 -3.15 9.69
C ALA A 207 11.86 -2.80 8.26
N PHE A 208 10.90 -2.54 7.37
CA PHE A 208 11.17 -2.12 6.00
C PHE A 208 11.95 -0.80 5.96
N VAL A 209 11.48 0.24 6.64
CA VAL A 209 12.13 1.57 6.67
C VAL A 209 13.57 1.46 7.18
N VAL A 210 13.80 0.69 8.25
CA VAL A 210 15.14 0.49 8.80
C VAL A 210 16.04 -0.21 7.78
N VAL A 211 15.59 -1.33 7.20
CA VAL A 211 16.38 -2.09 6.22
C VAL A 211 16.65 -1.26 4.96
N SER A 212 15.64 -0.57 4.43
CA SER A 212 15.78 0.26 3.23
C SER A 212 16.74 1.42 3.46
N THR A 213 16.68 2.06 4.64
CA THR A 213 17.58 3.15 5.00
C THR A 213 19.02 2.65 5.07
N VAL A 214 19.27 1.54 5.77
CA VAL A 214 20.61 0.97 5.89
C VAL A 214 21.16 0.55 4.52
N LEU A 215 20.37 -0.11 3.68
CA LEU A 215 20.80 -0.50 2.33
C LEU A 215 21.13 0.71 1.46
N ASN A 216 20.28 1.73 1.44
CA ASN A 216 20.51 2.94 0.65
C ASN A 216 21.72 3.72 1.15
N LEU A 217 21.97 3.76 2.47
CA LEU A 217 23.18 4.40 3.02
C LEU A 217 24.45 3.67 2.57
N ILE A 218 24.48 2.33 2.66
CA ILE A 218 25.64 1.53 2.26
C ILE A 218 25.89 1.68 0.75
N ILE A 219 24.85 1.52 -0.06
CA ILE A 219 24.95 1.63 -1.53
C ILE A 219 25.36 3.05 -1.92
N GLY A 220 24.74 4.07 -1.32
CA GLY A 220 25.05 5.48 -1.55
C GLY A 220 26.51 5.81 -1.22
N LEU A 221 27.02 5.33 -0.08
CA LEU A 221 28.41 5.55 0.32
C LEU A 221 29.40 4.93 -0.67
N VAL A 222 29.16 3.68 -1.08
CA VAL A 222 30.04 2.98 -2.04
C VAL A 222 30.02 3.67 -3.40
N LEU A 223 28.84 4.05 -3.89
CA LEU A 223 28.72 4.67 -5.21
C LEU A 223 29.16 6.14 -5.23
N ALA A 224 29.07 6.85 -4.11
CA ALA A 224 29.59 8.22 -3.99
C ALA A 224 31.10 8.28 -4.32
N LEU A 225 31.85 7.22 -4.01
CA LEU A 225 33.27 7.10 -4.36
C LEU A 225 33.50 6.93 -5.87
N LEU A 226 32.49 6.50 -6.62
CA LEU A 226 32.56 6.28 -8.06
C LEU A 226 32.06 7.50 -8.86
N GLY A 227 31.47 8.49 -8.19
CA GLY A 227 30.98 9.73 -8.79
C GLY A 227 29.46 9.89 -8.71
N GLU A 228 29.02 11.16 -8.76
CA GLU A 228 27.63 11.58 -8.53
C GLU A 228 26.64 10.89 -9.49
N ALA A 229 26.96 10.80 -10.78
CA ALA A 229 26.08 10.17 -11.77
C ALA A 229 25.84 8.68 -11.47
N LEU A 230 26.89 7.94 -11.06
CA LEU A 230 26.77 6.53 -10.71
C LEU A 230 26.01 6.35 -9.39
N GLN A 231 26.21 7.25 -8.43
CA GLN A 231 25.45 7.28 -7.19
C GLN A 231 23.95 7.47 -7.44
N LEU A 232 23.57 8.45 -8.26
CA LEU A 232 22.16 8.72 -8.59
C LEU A 232 21.50 7.51 -9.26
N ILE A 233 22.13 6.96 -10.31
CA ILE A 233 21.58 5.82 -11.05
C ILE A 233 21.50 4.58 -10.15
N GLY A 234 22.55 4.30 -9.37
CA GLY A 234 22.57 3.12 -8.52
C GLY A 234 21.61 3.21 -7.33
N LEU A 235 21.37 4.40 -6.78
CA LEU A 235 20.32 4.61 -5.78
C LEU A 235 18.92 4.47 -6.37
N ALA A 236 18.69 4.94 -7.60
CA ALA A 236 17.42 4.73 -8.30
C ALA A 236 17.13 3.23 -8.51
N ILE A 237 18.13 2.47 -8.95
CA ILE A 237 18.04 1.00 -9.11
C ILE A 237 17.79 0.32 -7.76
N ALA A 238 18.56 0.67 -6.73
CA ALA A 238 18.42 0.10 -5.39
C ALA A 238 17.04 0.40 -4.80
N GLY A 239 16.58 1.64 -4.88
CA GLY A 239 15.26 2.06 -4.39
C GLY A 239 14.12 1.34 -5.11
N ALA A 240 14.19 1.22 -6.44
CA ALA A 240 13.21 0.47 -7.21
C ALA A 240 13.20 -1.03 -6.86
N LEU A 241 14.38 -1.64 -6.64
CA LEU A 241 14.47 -3.05 -6.26
C LEU A 241 13.92 -3.29 -4.86
N ILE A 242 14.28 -2.44 -3.90
CA ILE A 242 13.77 -2.46 -2.53
C ILE A 242 12.24 -2.31 -2.52
N ASN A 243 11.69 -1.37 -3.30
CA ASN A 243 10.26 -1.20 -3.46
C ASN A 243 9.59 -2.47 -4.02
N ALA A 244 10.15 -3.08 -5.07
CA ALA A 244 9.59 -4.28 -5.67
C ALA A 244 9.54 -5.46 -4.70
N ILE A 245 10.64 -5.68 -3.95
CA ILE A 245 10.71 -6.72 -2.91
C ILE A 245 9.66 -6.46 -1.83
N PHE A 246 9.56 -5.22 -1.34
CA PHE A 246 8.60 -4.87 -0.31
C PHE A 246 7.15 -5.04 -0.78
N SER A 247 6.82 -4.61 -1.99
CA SER A 247 5.49 -4.76 -2.58
C SER A 247 5.07 -6.23 -2.63
N VAL A 248 5.96 -7.12 -3.08
CA VAL A 248 5.71 -8.57 -3.06
C VAL A 248 5.44 -9.10 -1.64
N VAL A 249 6.30 -8.73 -0.68
CA VAL A 249 6.14 -9.16 0.72
C VAL A 249 4.84 -8.62 1.31
N ALA A 250 4.52 -7.36 1.06
CA ALA A 250 3.29 -6.72 1.52
C ALA A 250 2.05 -7.41 0.96
N TYR A 251 1.99 -7.71 -0.35
CA TYR A 251 0.85 -8.41 -0.93
C TYR A 251 0.75 -9.86 -0.47
N ALA A 252 1.87 -10.55 -0.24
CA ALA A 252 1.85 -11.90 0.34
C ALA A 252 1.33 -11.88 1.78
N VAL A 253 1.75 -10.90 2.58
CA VAL A 253 1.24 -10.69 3.93
C VAL A 253 -0.26 -10.39 3.91
N LEU A 254 -0.70 -9.48 3.03
CA LEU A 254 -2.12 -9.15 2.88
C LEU A 254 -2.96 -10.35 2.46
N ALA A 255 -2.48 -11.16 1.51
CA ALA A 255 -3.13 -12.40 1.09
C ALA A 255 -3.20 -13.42 2.23
N SER A 256 -2.11 -13.60 2.99
CA SER A 256 -2.07 -14.55 4.10
C SER A 256 -2.94 -14.14 5.29
N VAL A 257 -3.02 -12.84 5.58
CA VAL A 257 -3.93 -12.28 6.59
C VAL A 257 -5.37 -12.43 6.13
N HIS A 258 -5.66 -12.14 4.86
CA HIS A 258 -6.99 -12.31 4.28
C HIS A 258 -7.47 -13.76 4.38
N GLN A 259 -6.66 -14.74 3.95
CA GLN A 259 -7.00 -16.17 4.05
C GLN A 259 -7.32 -16.60 5.48
N ARG A 260 -6.55 -16.13 6.46
CA ARG A 260 -6.78 -16.46 7.88
C ARG A 260 -8.07 -15.86 8.42
N LEU A 261 -8.35 -14.60 8.08
CA LEU A 261 -9.58 -13.94 8.53
C LEU A 261 -10.82 -14.43 7.79
N ALA A 262 -10.70 -14.79 6.51
CA ALA A 262 -11.78 -15.38 5.71
C ALA A 262 -12.12 -16.81 6.17
N GLY A 263 -11.11 -17.63 6.46
CA GLY A 263 -11.31 -18.98 7.02
C GLY A 263 -12.11 -18.95 8.32
N HIS A 264 -11.93 -17.92 9.15
CA HIS A 264 -12.72 -17.73 10.37
C HIS A 264 -14.19 -17.36 10.11
N ALA A 265 -14.49 -16.62 9.04
CA ALA A 265 -15.86 -16.29 8.69
C ALA A 265 -16.67 -17.54 8.33
N SER A 266 -16.05 -18.50 7.63
CA SER A 266 -16.69 -19.77 7.23
C SER A 266 -17.03 -20.69 8.40
N VAL A 267 -16.19 -20.74 9.45
CA VAL A 267 -16.42 -21.56 10.67
C VAL A 267 -17.48 -20.96 11.59
N SER A 268 -17.74 -19.65 11.50
CA SER A 268 -18.73 -18.96 12.33
C SER A 268 -20.17 -19.02 11.84
N VAL A 269 -20.42 -19.58 10.65
CA VAL A 269 -21.77 -19.92 10.18
C VAL A 269 -22.05 -21.36 10.63
N PRO A 270 -22.98 -21.61 11.57
CA PRO A 270 -23.41 -22.96 11.84
C PRO A 270 -23.96 -23.53 10.54
N VAL A 271 -23.39 -24.63 10.06
CA VAL A 271 -24.06 -25.47 9.08
C VAL A 271 -25.31 -25.96 9.79
N ALA A 272 -26.44 -25.30 9.54
CA ALA A 272 -27.74 -25.80 9.98
C ALA A 272 -27.85 -27.22 9.45
N GLY A 273 -27.96 -28.17 10.38
CA GLY A 273 -27.94 -29.59 10.09
C GLY A 273 -28.91 -29.95 8.98
N LYS A 274 -28.42 -30.74 8.03
CA LYS A 274 -29.27 -31.73 7.38
C LYS A 274 -29.20 -32.97 8.25
N GLU A 275 -30.13 -33.06 9.19
CA GLU A 275 -30.63 -34.35 9.64
C GLU A 275 -31.54 -34.85 8.51
N ASP A 276 -31.11 -35.90 7.82
CA ASP A 276 -31.97 -36.88 7.15
C ASP A 276 -31.43 -38.27 7.53
#